data_AF-A0A183M2M9-F1
#
_entry.id   AF-A0A183M2M9-F1
#
_cell.length_a   1.000
_cell.length_b   1.000
_cell.length_c   1.000
_cell.angle_alpha   90.00
_cell.angle_beta   90.00
_cell.angle_gamma   90.00
#
_symmetry.space_group_name_H-M   'P 1'
#
loop_
_entity.id
_entity.type
_entity.pdbx_description
1 polymer ?
#
loop_
_entity_poly.entity_id
_entity_poly.type
_entity_poly.pdbx_seq_one_letter_code
_entity_poly.pdbx_strand_id
1 'polypeptide(L)'
;MRFIQGQESDQLIDETDKKRFEDNKEAIRSAKAEKWKQVKLLLLHTILVLWSFHSFKPEEFLCCLSNLVAGFGFSGFNSEGEPEYRLATNIYFLPIELGTSTKTILDSWNTATTRWLRECIYDRVPKRYAVWAVFVASAMWHGFYPGYYLVFVSAALITVTGRLV
;
A
#
# COMPACT_ATOMS: atom_id res chain seq x y z
N MET A 1 10.04 38.24 20.31
CA MET A 1 9.91 39.09 19.10
C MET A 1 8.75 38.54 18.28
N ARG A 2 7.60 39.24 18.23
CA ARG A 2 6.48 38.84 17.36
C ARG A 2 6.79 39.34 15.96
N PHE A 3 6.97 38.43 15.00
CA PHE A 3 7.08 38.77 13.59
C PHE A 3 5.72 39.34 13.15
N ILE A 4 5.62 40.66 12.99
CA ILE A 4 4.42 41.30 12.44
C ILE A 4 4.54 41.25 10.92
N GLN A 5 3.77 40.36 10.32
CA GLN A 5 3.78 40.11 8.87
C GLN A 5 3.28 41.36 8.14
N GLY A 6 4.18 42.08 7.45
CA GLY A 6 3.83 43.28 6.68
C GLY A 6 4.84 44.44 6.74
N GLN A 7 5.76 44.46 7.72
CA GLN A 7 6.80 45.50 7.87
C GLN A 7 8.21 45.03 7.44
N GLU A 8 8.28 44.02 6.58
CA GLU A 8 9.56 43.47 6.13
C GLU A 8 10.33 44.45 5.22
N SER A 9 9.62 45.37 4.56
CA SER A 9 10.18 46.48 3.79
C SER A 9 10.84 47.56 4.65
N ASP A 10 10.46 47.69 5.93
CA ASP A 10 11.05 48.66 6.85
C ASP A 10 12.43 48.23 7.37
N GLN A 11 12.84 46.99 7.09
CA GLN A 11 14.18 46.48 7.38
C GLN A 11 15.17 46.73 6.23
N LEU A 12 14.69 47.17 5.06
CA LEU A 12 15.51 47.48 3.90
C LEU A 12 16.04 48.91 4.02
N ILE A 13 17.35 49.06 3.90
CA ILE A 13 18.05 50.35 4.01
C ILE A 13 18.02 51.12 2.68
N ASP A 14 17.99 50.39 1.56
CA ASP A 14 17.93 50.97 0.22
C ASP A 14 16.48 51.20 -0.24
N GLU A 15 16.18 52.40 -0.69
CA GLU A 15 14.85 52.81 -1.16
C GLU A 15 14.44 52.11 -2.46
N THR A 16 15.42 51.75 -3.30
CA THR A 16 15.16 51.02 -4.56
C THR A 16 14.65 49.61 -4.27
N ASP A 17 15.33 48.91 -3.35
CA ASP A 17 14.92 47.59 -2.87
C ASP A 17 13.59 47.65 -2.10
N LYS A 18 13.35 48.71 -1.33
CA LYS A 18 12.07 48.92 -0.63
C LYS A 18 10.90 49.00 -1.61
N LYS A 19 11.04 49.80 -2.66
CA LYS A 19 10.03 49.92 -3.72
C LYS A 19 9.81 48.59 -4.44
N ARG A 20 10.90 47.89 -4.80
CA ARG A 20 10.83 46.58 -5.46
C ARG A 20 10.14 45.52 -4.61
N PHE A 21 10.32 45.56 -3.29
CA PHE A 21 9.66 44.66 -2.35
C PHE A 21 8.14 44.93 -2.29
N GLU A 22 7.73 46.20 -2.18
CA GLU A 22 6.31 46.57 -2.17
C GLU A 22 5.62 46.22 -3.50
N ASP A 23 6.29 46.45 -4.64
CA ASP A 23 5.78 46.10 -5.97
C ASP A 23 5.56 44.58 -6.15
N ASN A 24 6.31 43.74 -5.42
CA ASN A 24 6.25 42.27 -5.53
C ASN A 24 5.65 41.58 -4.30
N LYS A 25 5.01 42.32 -3.40
CA LYS A 25 4.57 41.86 -2.08
C LYS A 25 3.66 40.63 -2.13
N GLU A 26 2.74 40.58 -3.08
CA GLU A 26 1.83 39.43 -3.25
C GLU A 26 2.56 38.16 -3.71
N ALA A 27 3.46 38.29 -4.68
CA ALA A 27 4.28 37.17 -5.17
C ALA A 27 5.21 36.63 -4.06
N ILE A 28 5.79 37.52 -3.25
CA ILE A 28 6.60 37.13 -2.09
C ILE A 28 5.74 36.39 -1.05
N ARG A 29 4.50 36.83 -0.84
CA ARG A 29 3.57 36.17 0.09
C ARG A 29 3.17 34.77 -0.39
N SER A 30 2.86 34.59 -1.67
CA SER A 30 2.53 33.27 -2.23
C SER A 30 3.73 32.33 -2.18
N ALA A 31 4.92 32.80 -2.55
CA ALA A 31 6.16 32.04 -2.48
C ALA A 31 6.49 31.60 -1.04
N LYS A 32 6.27 32.48 -0.05
CA LYS A 32 6.42 32.12 1.37
C LYS A 32 5.41 31.06 1.80
N ALA A 33 4.15 31.16 1.37
CA ALA A 33 3.13 30.17 1.68
C ALA A 33 3.47 28.78 1.10
N GLU A 34 3.90 28.73 -0.17
CA GLU A 34 4.35 27.49 -0.81
C GLU A 34 5.60 26.93 -0.15
N LYS A 35 6.57 27.77 0.23
CA LYS A 35 7.74 27.32 1.01
C LYS A 35 7.34 26.70 2.33
N TRP A 36 6.39 27.29 3.06
CA TRP A 36 5.88 26.72 4.31
C TRP A 36 5.15 25.40 4.10
N LYS A 37 4.39 25.27 3.00
CA LYS A 37 3.76 24.00 2.61
C LYS A 37 4.81 22.93 2.31
N GLN A 38 5.85 23.26 1.55
CA GLN A 38 6.97 22.36 1.26
C GLN A 38 7.71 21.95 2.54
N VAL A 39 7.97 22.88 3.46
CA VAL A 39 8.59 22.57 4.76
C VAL A 39 7.73 21.61 5.57
N LYS A 40 6.40 21.81 5.62
CA LYS A 40 5.48 20.88 6.31
C LYS A 40 5.47 19.49 5.67
N LEU A 41 5.46 19.43 4.34
CA LEU A 41 5.52 18.16 3.60
C LEU A 41 6.84 17.44 3.82
N LEU A 42 7.96 18.17 3.84
CA LEU A 42 9.27 17.61 4.13
C LEU A 42 9.32 17.04 5.55
N LEU A 43 8.84 17.79 6.55
CA LEU A 43 8.76 17.31 7.93
C LEU A 43 7.90 16.05 8.06
N LEU A 44 6.72 16.04 7.42
CA LEU A 44 5.86 14.87 7.39
C LEU A 44 6.58 13.67 6.76
N HIS A 45 7.24 13.86 5.62
CA HIS A 45 7.99 12.82 4.96
C HIS A 45 9.13 12.28 5.84
N THR A 46 9.90 13.17 6.48
CA THR A 46 10.97 12.76 7.41
C THR A 46 10.42 11.96 8.60
N ILE A 47 9.28 12.36 9.17
CA ILE A 47 8.63 11.63 10.26
C ILE A 47 8.20 10.23 9.78
N LEU A 48 7.57 10.14 8.60
CA LEU A 48 7.14 8.86 8.02
C LEU A 48 8.32 7.95 7.73
N VAL A 49 9.43 8.50 7.23
CA VAL A 49 10.67 7.75 6.97
C VAL A 49 11.26 7.24 8.29
N LEU A 50 11.38 8.08 9.31
CA LEU A 50 11.88 7.65 10.64
C LEU A 50 10.97 6.60 11.27
N TRP A 51 9.65 6.75 11.15
CA TRP A 51 8.68 5.76 11.62
C TRP A 51 8.81 4.44 10.86
N SER A 52 9.00 4.49 9.54
CA SER A 52 9.24 3.30 8.72
C SER A 52 10.51 2.57 9.12
N PHE A 53 11.61 3.30 9.39
CA PHE A 53 12.86 2.69 9.84
C PHE A 53 12.76 2.13 11.25
N HIS A 54 12.06 2.82 12.16
CA HIS A 54 11.80 2.30 13.51
C HIS A 54 10.94 1.03 13.48
N SER A 55 10.00 0.96 12.54
CA SER A 55 9.11 -0.20 12.36
C SER A 55 9.76 -1.33 11.56
N PHE A 56 10.97 -1.13 11.03
CA PHE A 56 11.69 -2.17 10.29
C PHE A 56 12.18 -3.24 11.27
N LYS A 57 11.73 -4.47 11.05
CA LYS A 57 12.08 -5.64 11.84
C LYS A 57 13.14 -6.46 11.10
N PRO A 58 14.43 -6.32 11.42
CA PRO A 58 15.50 -7.03 10.71
C PRO A 58 15.36 -8.56 10.81
N GLU A 59 14.78 -9.07 11.90
CA GLU A 59 14.52 -10.49 12.09
C GLU A 59 13.56 -11.08 11.05
N GLU A 60 12.50 -10.35 10.66
CA GLU A 60 11.56 -10.78 9.64
C GLU A 60 12.23 -10.80 8.27
N PHE A 61 13.06 -9.79 7.97
CA PHE A 61 13.85 -9.74 6.75
C PHE A 61 14.84 -10.90 6.64
N LEU A 62 15.60 -11.17 7.72
CA LEU A 62 16.55 -12.28 7.77
C LEU A 62 15.85 -13.63 7.64
N CYS A 63 14.68 -13.82 8.25
CA CYS A 63 13.88 -15.03 8.09
C CYS A 63 13.45 -15.23 6.63
N CYS A 64 12.87 -14.21 5.99
CA CYS A 64 12.48 -14.25 4.58
C CYS A 64 13.67 -14.55 3.66
N LEU A 65 14.82 -13.91 3.89
CA LEU A 65 16.05 -14.14 3.12
C LEU A 65 16.56 -15.57 3.30
N SER A 66 16.57 -16.08 4.54
CA SER A 66 17.00 -17.45 4.83
C SER A 66 16.13 -18.50 4.13
N ASN A 67 14.81 -18.31 4.12
CA ASN A 67 13.89 -19.18 3.40
C ASN A 67 14.15 -19.15 1.89
N LEU A 68 14.35 -17.97 1.30
CA LEU A 68 14.62 -17.83 -0.12
C LEU A 68 15.95 -18.51 -0.52
N VAL A 69 17.01 -18.30 0.25
CA VAL A 69 18.34 -18.90 0.01
C VAL A 69 18.31 -20.41 0.22
N ALA A 70 17.48 -20.91 1.14
CA ALA A 70 17.24 -22.35 1.31
C ALA A 70 16.39 -22.97 0.19
N GLY A 71 15.98 -22.18 -0.81
CA GLY A 71 15.22 -22.64 -1.98
C GLY A 71 13.70 -22.72 -1.75
N PHE A 72 13.18 -22.26 -0.60
CA PHE A 72 11.74 -22.17 -0.38
C PHE A 72 11.17 -21.11 -1.33
N GLY A 73 10.37 -21.56 -2.29
CA GLY A 73 9.87 -20.70 -3.35
C GLY A 73 10.05 -21.28 -4.75
N PHE A 74 11.04 -22.14 -4.93
CA PHE A 74 11.38 -22.72 -6.24
C PHE A 74 10.23 -23.56 -6.78
N SER A 75 9.71 -23.18 -7.95
CA SER A 75 8.61 -23.86 -8.62
C SER A 75 9.05 -24.73 -9.80
N GLY A 76 10.32 -24.61 -10.24
CA GLY A 76 10.84 -25.30 -11.42
C GLY A 76 11.57 -24.34 -12.35
N PHE A 77 11.75 -24.77 -13.60
CA PHE A 77 12.33 -23.95 -14.66
C PHE A 77 11.24 -23.50 -15.63
N ASN A 78 11.35 -22.29 -16.16
CA ASN A 78 10.48 -21.81 -17.22
C ASN A 78 10.81 -22.49 -18.57
N SER A 79 10.07 -22.15 -19.61
CA SER A 79 10.30 -22.64 -20.99
C SER A 79 11.66 -22.22 -21.57
N GLU A 80 12.32 -21.24 -20.98
CA GLU A 80 13.61 -20.68 -21.39
C GLU A 80 14.79 -21.27 -20.60
N GLY A 81 14.51 -22.12 -19.59
CA GLY A 81 15.51 -22.75 -18.74
C GLY A 81 15.93 -21.92 -17.51
N GLU A 82 15.25 -20.81 -17.23
CA GLU A 82 15.51 -19.96 -16.07
C GLU A 82 14.77 -20.46 -14.81
N PRO A 83 15.38 -20.37 -13.61
CA PRO A 83 14.76 -20.82 -12.38
C PRO A 83 13.61 -19.90 -11.97
N GLU A 84 12.41 -20.47 -11.78
CA GLU A 84 11.24 -19.76 -11.30
C GLU A 84 11.00 -19.96 -9.81
N TYR A 85 10.63 -18.87 -9.12
CA TYR A 85 10.30 -18.86 -7.69
C TYR A 85 8.83 -18.50 -7.43
N ARG A 86 7.91 -19.09 -8.21
CA ARG A 86 6.48 -18.73 -8.14
C ARG A 86 5.83 -19.04 -6.80
N LEU A 87 6.39 -19.96 -6.00
CA LEU A 87 5.84 -20.28 -4.68
C LEU A 87 6.19 -19.22 -3.63
N ALA A 88 7.23 -18.41 -3.85
CA ALA A 88 7.59 -17.29 -2.97
C ALA A 88 6.82 -16.00 -3.33
N THR A 89 6.24 -15.93 -4.54
CA THR A 89 5.48 -14.75 -4.98
C THR A 89 4.10 -14.72 -4.34
N ASN A 90 3.86 -13.74 -3.45
CA ASN A 90 2.57 -13.59 -2.78
C ASN A 90 1.68 -12.47 -3.33
N ILE A 91 2.26 -11.48 -4.02
CA ILE A 91 1.55 -10.28 -4.49
C ILE A 91 1.99 -9.96 -5.91
N TYR A 92 1.03 -9.76 -6.82
CA TYR A 92 1.25 -9.16 -8.13
C TYR A 92 0.69 -7.74 -8.15
N PHE A 93 1.57 -6.73 -8.15
CA PHE A 93 1.19 -5.33 -7.97
C PHE A 93 0.25 -4.80 -9.07
N LEU A 94 0.64 -4.92 -10.35
CA LEU A 94 -0.14 -4.34 -11.46
C LEU A 94 -1.56 -4.91 -11.55
N PRO A 95 -1.79 -6.24 -11.46
CA PRO A 95 -3.15 -6.80 -11.48
C PRO A 95 -4.02 -6.42 -10.27
N ILE A 96 -3.41 -6.08 -9.12
CA ILE A 96 -4.15 -5.62 -7.94
C ILE A 96 -4.64 -4.19 -8.17
N GLU A 97 -3.77 -3.30 -8.64
CA GLU A 97 -4.09 -1.88 -8.83
C GLU A 97 -4.95 -1.63 -10.07
N LEU A 98 -4.71 -2.37 -11.16
CA LEU A 98 -5.36 -2.19 -12.46
C LEU A 98 -6.37 -3.29 -12.80
N GLY A 99 -6.69 -4.17 -11.85
CA GLY A 99 -7.61 -5.27 -12.04
C GLY A 99 -9.03 -4.79 -12.35
N THR A 100 -9.59 -5.20 -13.49
CA THR A 100 -10.96 -4.85 -13.89
C THR A 100 -12.02 -5.76 -13.29
N SER A 101 -11.61 -6.86 -12.64
CA SER A 101 -12.50 -7.81 -11.97
C SER A 101 -12.03 -8.09 -10.55
N THR A 102 -12.97 -8.24 -9.62
CA THR A 102 -12.66 -8.61 -8.23
C THR A 102 -11.93 -9.95 -8.16
N LYS A 103 -12.23 -10.88 -9.09
CA LYS A 103 -11.51 -12.15 -9.21
C LYS A 103 -10.03 -11.92 -9.49
N THR A 104 -9.70 -11.07 -10.46
CA THR A 104 -8.30 -10.77 -10.82
C THR A 104 -7.55 -10.18 -9.63
N ILE A 105 -8.19 -9.24 -8.91
CA ILE A 105 -7.59 -8.60 -7.73
C ILE A 105 -7.34 -9.65 -6.63
N LEU A 106 -8.33 -10.49 -6.30
CA LEU A 106 -8.21 -11.52 -5.26
C LEU A 106 -7.25 -12.65 -5.62
N ASP A 107 -7.16 -13.05 -6.90
CA ASP A 107 -6.20 -14.07 -7.36
C ASP A 107 -4.75 -13.53 -7.36
N SER A 108 -4.59 -12.20 -7.38
CA SER A 108 -3.27 -11.52 -7.46
C SER A 108 -2.74 -11.06 -6.10
N TRP A 109 -3.63 -10.91 -5.11
CA TRP A 109 -3.30 -10.56 -3.74
C TRP A 109 -3.31 -11.79 -2.84
N ASN A 110 -2.22 -12.00 -2.10
CA ASN A 110 -2.06 -13.12 -1.18
C ASN A 110 -2.19 -14.50 -1.85
N THR A 111 -1.49 -14.67 -2.98
CA THR A 111 -1.53 -15.84 -3.86
C THR A 111 -1.29 -17.15 -3.12
N ALA A 112 -0.39 -17.17 -2.13
CA ALA A 112 -0.09 -18.36 -1.33
C ALA A 112 -1.30 -18.78 -0.48
N THR A 113 -1.97 -17.82 0.16
CA THR A 113 -3.19 -18.08 0.94
C THR A 113 -4.35 -18.48 0.03
N THR A 114 -4.50 -17.82 -1.12
CA THR A 114 -5.53 -18.19 -2.12
C THR A 114 -5.33 -19.62 -2.61
N ARG A 115 -4.09 -20.04 -2.84
CA ARG A 115 -3.75 -21.43 -3.17
C ARG A 115 -4.09 -22.40 -2.03
N TRP A 116 -3.70 -22.06 -0.80
CA TRP A 116 -4.03 -22.86 0.39
C TRP A 116 -5.54 -23.02 0.57
N LEU A 117 -6.32 -21.94 0.49
CA LEU A 117 -7.78 -21.98 0.57
C LEU A 117 -8.40 -22.81 -0.56
N ARG A 118 -7.83 -22.72 -1.77
CA ARG A 118 -8.28 -23.51 -2.92
C ARG A 118 -8.09 -25.01 -2.67
N GLU A 119 -6.85 -25.41 -2.39
CA GLU A 119 -6.47 -26.82 -2.20
C GLU A 119 -7.12 -27.39 -0.93
N CYS A 120 -7.25 -26.60 0.13
CA CYS A 120 -7.75 -27.09 1.41
C CYS A 120 -9.25 -27.10 1.56
N ILE A 121 -9.97 -26.16 0.94
CA ILE A 121 -11.40 -25.96 1.18
C ILE A 121 -12.17 -26.01 -0.14
N TYR A 122 -11.82 -25.15 -1.10
CA TYR A 122 -12.61 -24.99 -2.33
C TYR A 122 -12.77 -26.29 -3.13
N ASP A 123 -11.72 -27.10 -3.21
CA ASP A 123 -11.73 -28.37 -3.93
C ASP A 123 -12.28 -29.54 -3.11
N ARG A 124 -12.38 -29.39 -1.79
CA ARG A 124 -12.90 -30.43 -0.87
C ARG A 124 -14.38 -30.28 -0.54
N VAL A 125 -15.00 -29.16 -0.89
CA VAL A 125 -16.42 -28.86 -0.62
C VAL A 125 -17.24 -28.93 -1.92
N PRO A 126 -18.51 -29.38 -1.88
CA PRO A 126 -19.39 -29.32 -3.06
C PRO A 126 -19.41 -27.93 -3.69
N LYS A 127 -19.27 -27.86 -5.03
CA LYS A 127 -19.06 -26.60 -5.76
C LYS A 127 -20.14 -25.54 -5.53
N ARG A 128 -21.37 -25.96 -5.17
CA ARG A 128 -22.47 -25.06 -4.76
C ARG A 128 -22.18 -24.22 -3.51
N TYR A 129 -21.35 -24.70 -2.59
CA TYR A 129 -21.02 -24.01 -1.33
C TYR A 129 -19.55 -23.58 -1.25
N ALA A 130 -18.73 -23.93 -2.25
CA ALA A 130 -17.29 -23.78 -2.18
C ALA A 130 -16.83 -22.32 -1.96
N VAL A 131 -17.48 -21.34 -2.60
CA VAL A 131 -17.15 -19.91 -2.42
C VAL A 131 -17.44 -19.45 -0.99
N TRP A 132 -18.63 -19.77 -0.48
CA TRP A 132 -19.03 -19.42 0.88
C TRP A 132 -18.14 -20.09 1.93
N ALA A 133 -17.81 -21.37 1.74
CA ALA A 133 -16.93 -22.10 2.64
C ALA A 133 -15.52 -21.47 2.72
N VAL A 134 -14.97 -21.04 1.58
CA VAL A 134 -13.68 -20.34 1.54
C VAL A 134 -13.72 -19.04 2.33
N PHE A 135 -14.73 -18.20 2.10
CA PHE A 135 -14.83 -16.91 2.77
C PHE A 135 -15.14 -17.02 4.27
N VAL A 136 -15.93 -18.02 4.70
CA VAL A 136 -16.15 -18.32 6.12
C VAL A 136 -14.85 -18.77 6.79
N ALA A 137 -14.13 -19.70 6.18
CA ALA A 137 -12.84 -20.16 6.72
C ALA A 137 -11.81 -19.04 6.78
N SER A 138 -11.77 -18.17 5.76
CA SER A 138 -10.91 -16.99 5.75
C SER A 138 -11.29 -16.02 6.89
N ALA A 139 -12.59 -15.75 7.11
CA ALA A 139 -13.04 -14.92 8.23
C ALA A 139 -12.62 -15.51 9.59
N MET A 140 -12.80 -16.82 9.78
CA MET A 140 -12.37 -17.50 11.00
C MET A 140 -10.86 -17.44 11.21
N TRP A 141 -10.07 -17.55 10.14
CA TRP A 141 -8.59 -17.46 10.20
C TRP A 141 -8.12 -16.07 10.66
N HIS A 142 -8.82 -15.00 10.26
CA HIS A 142 -8.51 -13.64 10.69
C HIS A 142 -8.92 -13.32 12.14
N GLY A 143 -9.79 -14.15 12.74
CA GLY A 143 -10.22 -14.04 14.14
C GLY A 143 -11.65 -13.53 14.33
N PHE A 144 -12.07 -13.42 15.59
CA PHE A 144 -13.48 -13.18 15.96
C PHE A 144 -13.90 -11.71 16.03
N TYR A 145 -13.23 -10.83 15.29
CA TYR A 145 -13.61 -9.42 15.22
C TYR A 145 -14.73 -9.20 14.18
N PRO A 146 -15.82 -8.51 14.54
CA PRO A 146 -17.00 -8.38 13.66
C PRO A 146 -16.69 -7.73 12.31
N GLY A 147 -15.68 -6.86 12.25
CA GLY A 147 -15.24 -6.23 11.01
C GLY A 147 -14.78 -7.23 9.94
N TYR A 148 -14.13 -8.33 10.33
CA TYR A 148 -13.70 -9.35 9.36
C TYR A 148 -14.88 -10.02 8.68
N TYR A 149 -15.90 -10.41 9.45
CA TYR A 149 -17.10 -11.05 8.91
C TYR A 149 -17.82 -10.16 7.91
N LEU A 150 -17.94 -8.86 8.20
CA LEU A 150 -18.55 -7.90 7.27
C LEU A 150 -17.79 -7.83 5.94
N VAL A 151 -16.45 -7.76 6.00
CA VAL A 151 -15.61 -7.74 4.79
C VAL A 151 -15.72 -9.04 4.00
N PHE A 152 -15.63 -10.19 4.66
CA PHE A 152 -15.65 -11.48 3.98
C PHE A 152 -17.02 -11.86 3.42
N VAL A 153 -18.12 -11.50 4.10
CA VAL A 153 -19.47 -11.64 3.55
C VAL A 153 -19.64 -10.75 2.32
N SER A 154 -19.17 -9.50 2.37
CA SER A 154 -19.22 -8.58 1.23
C SER A 154 -18.39 -9.12 0.05
N ALA A 155 -17.17 -9.61 0.31
CA ALA A 155 -16.31 -10.22 -0.70
C ALA A 155 -16.95 -11.48 -1.31
N ALA A 156 -17.62 -12.31 -0.50
CA ALA A 156 -18.36 -13.47 -0.97
C ALA A 156 -19.50 -13.07 -1.92
N LEU A 157 -20.31 -12.07 -1.55
CA LEU A 157 -21.41 -11.59 -2.38
C LEU A 157 -20.92 -11.03 -3.71
N ILE A 158 -19.87 -10.21 -3.70
CA ILE A 158 -19.26 -9.64 -4.91
C ILE A 158 -18.75 -10.77 -5.81
N THR A 159 -18.06 -11.76 -5.23
CA THR A 159 -17.51 -12.90 -5.98
C THR A 159 -18.59 -13.78 -6.58
N VAL A 160 -19.69 -14.04 -5.85
CA VAL A 160 -20.82 -14.82 -6.37
C VAL A 160 -21.54 -14.06 -7.48
N THR A 161 -21.78 -12.76 -7.30
CA THR A 161 -22.45 -11.92 -8.30
C THR A 161 -21.63 -11.81 -9.57
N GLY A 162 -20.32 -11.62 -9.45
CA GLY A 162 -19.39 -11.57 -10.60
C GLY A 162 -19.23 -12.90 -11.36
N ARG A 163 -19.83 -14.00 -10.90
CA ARG A 163 -19.91 -15.27 -11.65
C ARG A 163 -21.19 -15.42 -12.46
N LEU A 164 -22.19 -14.55 -12.23
CA LEU A 164 -23.47 -14.56 -12.94
C LEU A 164 -23.45 -13.73 -14.22
N VAL A 165 -22.43 -12.88 -14.40
CA VAL A 165 -22.18 -12.02 -15.55
C VAL A 165 -21.00 -12.59 -16.32
#